data_AF-A0A662PKE2-F1
#
_entry.id   AF-A0A662PKE2-F1
#
_cell.length_a   1.000
_cell.length_b   1.000
_cell.length_c   1.000
_cell.angle_alpha   90.00
_cell.angle_beta   90.00
_cell.angle_gamma   90.00
#
_symmetry.space_group_name_H-M   'P 1'
#
loop_
_entity.id
_entity.type
_entity.pdbx_description
1 polymer ?
#
loop_
_entity_poly.entity_id
_entity_poly.type
_entity_poly.pdbx_seq_one_letter_code
_entity_poly.pdbx_strand_id
1 'polypeptide(L)' 'PLRGVFSLRSPMRPNPIGLTRVKLVKREGNILYVKGLDALPKSPVIDIKSG' A
#
# COMPACT_ATOMS: atom_id res chain seq x y z
N PRO A 1 15.90 1.01 20.56
CA PRO A 1 17.21 1.20 19.89
C PRO A 1 16.99 1.57 18.42
N LEU A 2 17.91 2.32 17.81
CA LEU A 2 17.90 2.56 16.36
C LEU A 2 17.98 1.22 15.62
N ARG A 3 17.24 1.11 14.50
CA ARG A 3 17.22 -0.09 13.66
C ARG A 3 17.35 0.32 12.19
N GLY A 4 18.00 -0.53 11.40
CA GLY A 4 18.12 -0.31 9.97
C GLY A 4 16.76 -0.33 9.27
N VAL A 5 16.56 0.55 8.28
CA VAL A 5 15.26 0.75 7.62
C VAL A 5 14.68 -0.53 7.01
N PHE A 6 15.53 -1.42 6.48
CA PHE A 6 15.10 -2.68 5.86
C PHE A 6 14.60 -3.73 6.85
N SER A 7 14.86 -3.55 8.15
CA SER A 7 14.29 -4.37 9.22
C SER A 7 12.92 -3.86 9.72
N LEU A 8 12.41 -2.78 9.12
CA LEU A 8 11.18 -2.09 9.50
C LEU A 8 10.20 -2.01 8.33
N ARG A 9 8.97 -1.62 8.63
CA ARG A 9 7.98 -1.16 7.64
C ARG A 9 7.88 0.37 7.58
N SER A 10 8.96 1.08 7.89
CA SER A 10 8.98 2.56 7.89
C SER A 10 8.64 3.12 6.49
N PRO A 11 7.77 4.14 6.38
CA PRO A 11 7.54 4.82 5.10
C PRO A 11 8.76 5.62 4.63
N MET A 12 9.66 6.00 5.53
CA MET A 12 10.94 6.66 5.20
C MET A 12 11.97 5.61 4.78
N ARG A 13 12.06 5.35 3.47
CA ARG A 13 12.98 4.38 2.86
C ARG A 13 13.50 4.94 1.51
N PRO A 14 14.63 4.45 0.97
CA PRO A 14 15.19 4.96 -0.29
C PRO A 14 14.19 4.96 -1.45
N ASN A 15 13.34 3.93 -1.54
CA ASN A 15 12.24 3.84 -2.50
C ASN A 15 10.91 3.73 -1.73
N PRO A 16 10.11 4.81 -1.57
CA PRO A 16 8.94 4.87 -0.67
C PRO A 16 7.70 4.13 -1.22
N ILE A 17 7.87 2.85 -1.54
CA ILE A 17 6.82 1.97 -2.05
C ILE A 17 6.19 1.21 -0.88
N GLY A 18 4.91 1.46 -0.61
CA GLY A 18 4.11 0.73 0.38
C GLY A 18 3.55 -0.58 -0.18
N LEU A 19 3.35 -1.57 0.69
CA LEU A 19 2.73 -2.85 0.33
C LEU A 19 1.70 -3.25 1.37
N THR A 20 0.46 -3.38 0.92
CA THR A 20 -0.69 -3.67 1.78
C THR A 20 -1.61 -4.65 1.08
N ARG A 21 -1.88 -5.79 1.71
CA ARG A 21 -2.90 -6.74 1.23
C ARG A 21 -4.26 -6.22 1.67
N VAL A 22 -5.14 -5.95 0.72
CA VAL A 22 -6.47 -5.39 0.97
C VAL A 22 -7.56 -6.40 0.62
N LYS A 23 -8.74 -6.25 1.23
CA LYS A 23 -9.94 -6.98 0.80
C LYS A 23 -10.66 -6.17 -0.28
N LEU A 24 -10.83 -6.75 -1.47
CA LEU A 24 -11.71 -6.17 -2.50
C LEU A 24 -13.17 -6.29 -2.03
N VAL A 25 -13.87 -5.16 -2.02
CA VAL A 25 -15.27 -5.07 -1.60
C VAL A 25 -16.19 -4.92 -2.81
N LYS A 26 -15.82 -4.07 -3.76
CA LYS A 26 -16.60 -3.79 -4.97
C LYS A 26 -15.68 -3.31 -6.09
N ARG A 27 -16.07 -3.58 -7.33
CA ARG A 27 -15.50 -2.97 -8.53
C ARG A 27 -16.58 -2.20 -9.27
N GLU A 28 -16.27 -0.96 -9.66
CA GLU A 28 -17.10 -0.13 -10.52
C GLU A 28 -16.24 0.40 -11.66
N GLY A 29 -16.32 -0.24 -12.84
CA GLY A 29 -15.46 0.10 -13.97
C GLY A 29 -13.96 -0.02 -13.62
N ASN A 30 -13.27 1.12 -13.60
CA ASN A 30 -11.84 1.26 -13.24
C ASN A 30 -11.60 1.63 -11.76
N ILE A 31 -12.67 1.70 -10.94
CA ILE A 31 -12.58 2.01 -9.51
C ILE A 31 -12.71 0.71 -8.70
N LEU A 32 -11.77 0.51 -7.77
CA LEU A 32 -11.78 -0.59 -6.82
C LEU A 32 -12.04 -0.06 -5.41
N TYR A 33 -13.14 -0.51 -4.80
CA TYR A 33 -13.44 -0.24 -3.40
C TYR A 33 -12.82 -1.35 -2.55
N VAL A 34 -11.95 -0.97 -1.63
CA VAL A 34 -11.16 -1.90 -0.83
C VAL A 34 -11.24 -1.58 0.66
N LYS A 35 -11.01 -2.58 1.51
CA LYS A 35 -10.89 -2.42 2.97
C LYS A 35 -9.50 -2.81 3.43
N GLY A 36 -8.91 -1.98 4.30
CA GLY A 36 -7.61 -2.22 4.93
C GLY A 36 -6.42 -1.52 4.26
N LEU A 37 -6.64 -0.59 3.33
CA LEU A 37 -5.58 0.24 2.77
C LEU A 37 -5.13 1.29 3.81
N ASP A 38 -3.83 1.42 4.02
CA ASP A 38 -3.18 2.33 4.99
C ASP A 38 -2.46 3.51 4.31
N ALA A 39 -2.73 3.74 3.02
CA ALA A 39 -2.21 4.86 2.27
C ALA A 39 -3.04 6.13 2.49
N LEU A 40 -2.38 7.29 2.47
CA LEU A 40 -3.06 8.59 2.54
C LEU A 40 -3.91 8.82 1.27
N PRO A 41 -4.98 9.63 1.35
CA PRO A 41 -5.74 10.05 0.18
C PRO A 41 -4.83 10.60 -0.92
N LYS A 42 -5.12 10.23 -2.18
CA LYS A 42 -4.32 10.59 -3.38
C LYS A 42 -2.90 10.00 -3.44
N SER A 43 -2.53 9.07 -2.56
CA SER A 43 -1.28 8.32 -2.73
C SER A 43 -1.30 7.60 -4.08
N PRO A 44 -0.22 7.68 -4.89
CA PRO A 44 -0.20 7.07 -6.21
C PRO A 44 -0.21 5.54 -6.13
N VAL A 45 -0.98 4.91 -7.00
CA VAL A 45 -1.00 3.46 -7.18
C VAL A 45 0.05 3.09 -8.23
N ILE A 46 0.97 2.19 -7.88
CA ILE A 46 2.07 1.76 -8.76
C ILE A 46 1.76 0.41 -9.40
N ASP A 47 1.16 -0.52 -8.64
CA ASP A 47 0.93 -1.89 -9.09
C ASP A 47 -0.20 -2.57 -8.30
N ILE A 48 -0.85 -3.55 -8.91
CA ILE A 48 -1.92 -4.37 -8.31
C ILE A 48 -1.68 -5.83 -8.71
N LYS A 49 -1.70 -6.74 -7.73
CA LYS A 49 -1.55 -8.19 -7.97
C LYS A 49 -2.72 -8.96 -7.38
N SER A 50 -3.20 -9.97 -8.10
CA SER A 50 -4.07 -11.01 -7.53
C SER A 50 -3.19 -11.91 -6.65
N GLY A 51 -3.34 -11.79 -5.33
CA GLY A 51 -2.67 -12.66 -4.36
C GLY A 51 -3.56 -13.75 -3.82
#